data_AF-A0A8T3SIP2-F1
#
_entry.id   AF-A0A8T3SIP2-F1
#
_cell.length_a   1.000
_cell.length_b   1.000
_cell.length_c   1.000
_cell.angle_alpha   90.00
_cell.angle_beta   90.00
_cell.angle_gamma   90.00
#
_symmetry.space_group_name_H-M   'P 1'
#
loop_
_entity.id
_entity.type
_entity.pdbx_description
1 polymer ?
#
loop_
_entity_poly.entity_id
_entity_poly.type
_entity_poly.pdbx_seq_one_letter_code
_entity_poly.pdbx_strand_id
1 'polypeptide(L)'
;MKAKVFLIIFTMIFVHAGHAFTPKKCPGHLALHAAHLNISRGGDKWFAQDYNYFDTQNKWFFYLSPFDAKDARDAHDKAYFYLTQSNLLPAQISPVYEAERHRWVCYYEGIFGNKAGAIIDNVHIQ
;
A
#
# COMPACT_ATOMS: atom_id res chain seq x y z
N MET A 1 68.84 -10.72 10.59
CA MET A 1 67.55 -11.43 10.70
C MET A 1 66.48 -10.51 10.09
N LYS A 2 65.84 -10.91 8.98
CA LYS A 2 64.87 -10.07 8.25
C LYS A 2 63.44 -10.49 8.63
N ALA A 3 62.73 -9.62 9.34
CA ALA A 3 61.35 -9.85 9.76
C ALA A 3 60.42 -9.81 8.53
N LYS A 4 59.68 -10.90 8.30
CA LYS A 4 58.65 -10.99 7.26
C LYS A 4 57.37 -10.35 7.82
N VAL A 5 56.99 -9.21 7.27
CA VAL A 5 55.72 -8.54 7.58
C VAL A 5 54.59 -9.36 6.96
N PHE A 6 53.82 -10.05 7.80
CA PHE A 6 52.56 -10.69 7.40
C PHE A 6 51.47 -9.62 7.30
N LEU A 7 51.08 -9.29 6.08
CA LEU A 7 49.98 -8.36 5.81
C LEU A 7 48.67 -9.16 5.83
N ILE A 8 47.93 -9.08 6.94
CA ILE A 8 46.60 -9.68 7.06
C ILE A 8 45.62 -8.76 6.32
N ILE A 9 45.21 -9.18 5.12
CA ILE A 9 44.16 -8.52 4.36
C ILE A 9 42.83 -8.87 5.03
N PHE A 10 42.28 -7.90 5.77
CA PHE A 10 40.98 -8.00 6.42
C PHE A 10 39.89 -7.67 5.39
N THR A 11 39.42 -8.65 4.63
CA THR A 11 38.22 -8.52 3.79
C THR A 11 36.99 -8.49 4.68
N MET A 12 36.53 -7.30 5.05
CA MET A 12 35.17 -7.10 5.57
C MET A 12 34.17 -7.31 4.44
N ILE A 13 33.64 -8.52 4.34
CA ILE A 13 32.44 -8.77 3.53
C ILE A 13 31.27 -8.24 4.35
N PHE A 14 30.91 -6.97 4.15
CA PHE A 14 29.63 -6.43 4.57
C PHE A 14 28.55 -7.07 3.70
N VAL A 15 28.10 -8.27 4.07
CA VAL A 15 26.83 -8.80 3.58
C VAL A 15 25.75 -7.99 4.32
N HIS A 16 25.41 -6.82 3.78
CA HIS A 16 24.12 -6.21 4.09
C HIS A 16 23.06 -7.15 3.52
N ALA A 17 22.69 -8.17 4.29
CA ALA A 17 21.40 -8.80 4.14
C ALA A 17 20.37 -7.71 4.47
N GLY A 18 20.00 -6.94 3.44
CA GLY A 18 18.85 -6.04 3.52
C GLY A 18 17.70 -6.90 3.99
N HIS A 19 17.19 -6.61 5.18
CA HIS A 19 16.04 -7.33 5.71
C HIS A 19 14.93 -7.17 4.66
N ALA A 20 14.53 -8.28 4.05
CA ALA A 20 13.47 -8.26 3.06
C ALA A 20 12.24 -7.65 3.72
N PHE A 21 11.86 -6.45 3.27
CA PHE A 21 10.74 -5.73 3.82
C PHE A 21 9.46 -6.49 3.50
N THR A 22 8.81 -7.00 4.55
CA THR A 22 7.53 -7.70 4.46
C THR A 22 6.56 -7.07 5.45
N PRO A 23 5.50 -6.40 4.99
CA PRO A 23 4.48 -5.83 5.87
C PRO A 23 3.79 -6.95 6.65
N LYS A 24 3.69 -6.82 7.97
CA LYS A 24 3.17 -7.89 8.84
C LYS A 24 1.66 -8.10 8.75
N LYS A 25 0.89 -7.06 8.42
CA LYS A 25 -0.57 -7.10 8.34
C LYS A 25 -1.11 -6.13 7.30
N CYS A 26 -2.29 -6.42 6.78
CA CYS A 26 -3.05 -5.44 6.02
C CYS A 26 -3.55 -4.32 6.96
N PRO A 27 -3.64 -3.07 6.46
CA PRO A 27 -4.35 -2.03 7.17
C PRO A 27 -5.77 -2.48 7.49
N GLY A 28 -6.29 -2.09 8.65
CA GLY A 28 -7.70 -2.28 8.97
C GLY A 28 -8.59 -1.57 7.95
N HIS A 29 -9.79 -2.09 7.69
CA HIS A 29 -10.74 -1.45 6.77
C HIS A 29 -11.11 -0.02 7.20
N LEU A 30 -11.06 0.28 8.51
CA LEU A 30 -11.23 1.64 9.03
C LEU A 30 -10.14 2.62 8.54
N ALA A 31 -8.95 2.14 8.17
CA ALA A 31 -7.90 2.99 7.57
C ALA A 31 -8.34 3.55 6.21
N LEU A 32 -9.15 2.79 5.44
CA LEU A 32 -9.77 3.27 4.21
C LEU A 32 -10.87 4.30 4.51
N HIS A 33 -11.60 4.15 5.63
CA HIS A 33 -12.68 5.08 6.00
C HIS A 33 -12.13 6.43 6.51
N ALA A 34 -10.97 6.40 7.18
CA ALA A 34 -10.31 7.58 7.73
C ALA A 34 -9.45 8.35 6.72
N ALA A 35 -9.26 7.78 5.53
CA ALA A 35 -8.54 8.41 4.45
C ALA A 35 -9.35 9.59 3.89
N HIS A 36 -8.77 10.78 3.86
CA HIS A 36 -9.36 11.94 3.18
C HIS A 36 -9.18 11.74 1.67
N LEU A 37 -9.94 10.80 1.09
CA LEU A 37 -9.73 10.37 -0.28
C LEU A 37 -9.82 11.57 -1.23
N ASN A 38 -8.68 11.88 -1.86
CA ASN A 38 -8.62 12.84 -2.94
C ASN A 38 -9.35 12.24 -4.14
N ILE A 39 -10.46 12.88 -4.51
CA ILE A 39 -11.27 12.48 -5.65
C ILE A 39 -10.67 13.10 -6.91
N SER A 40 -10.38 12.27 -7.90
CA SER A 40 -9.84 12.68 -9.19
C SER A 40 -10.54 11.97 -10.34
N ARG A 41 -10.48 12.57 -11.53
CA ARG A 41 -11.07 12.02 -12.75
C ARG A 41 -9.97 11.57 -13.72
N GLY A 42 -10.08 10.34 -14.20
CA GLY A 42 -9.18 9.78 -15.21
C GLY A 42 -10.00 9.23 -16.36
N GLY A 43 -10.07 9.97 -17.47
CA GLY A 43 -10.97 9.65 -18.58
C GLY A 43 -12.44 9.78 -18.18
N ASP A 44 -13.20 8.70 -18.39
CA ASP A 44 -14.63 8.60 -18.08
C ASP A 44 -14.93 8.15 -16.64
N LYS A 45 -13.92 7.68 -15.89
CA LYS A 45 -14.08 7.16 -14.53
C LYS A 45 -13.55 8.11 -13.47
N TRP A 46 -14.10 7.96 -12.26
CA TRP A 46 -13.64 8.61 -11.05
C TRP A 46 -12.78 7.66 -10.22
N PHE A 47 -11.85 8.25 -9.48
CA PHE A 47 -10.88 7.58 -8.63
C PHE A 47 -10.85 8.29 -7.29
N ALA A 48 -10.60 7.54 -6.23
CA ALA A 48 -10.50 8.06 -4.88
C ALA A 48 -9.28 7.44 -4.21
N GLN A 49 -8.36 8.27 -3.72
CA GLN A 49 -7.06 7.79 -3.22
C GLN A 49 -6.49 8.63 -2.08
N ASP A 50 -5.66 8.04 -1.24
CA ASP A 50 -4.95 8.74 -0.16
C ASP A 50 -3.67 7.99 0.25
N TYR A 51 -2.76 8.65 0.96
CA TYR A 51 -1.61 8.01 1.59
C TYR A 51 -1.68 8.18 3.12
N ASN A 52 -1.68 7.07 3.87
CA ASN A 52 -1.83 7.15 5.32
C ASN A 52 -1.03 6.06 6.07
N TYR A 53 -0.68 6.34 7.32
CA TYR A 53 -0.02 5.43 8.28
C TYR A 53 -1.01 4.82 9.29
N PHE A 54 -2.30 5.14 9.18
CA PHE A 54 -3.37 4.95 10.17
C PHE A 54 -3.15 3.89 11.27
N ASP A 55 -3.11 2.60 10.92
CA ASP A 55 -2.99 1.51 11.91
C ASP A 55 -1.77 0.58 11.67
N THR A 56 -0.81 1.01 10.85
CA THR A 56 0.39 0.23 10.56
C THR A 56 1.66 1.07 10.69
N GLN A 57 2.80 0.42 10.90
CA GLN A 57 4.09 1.13 10.94
C GLN A 57 4.54 1.64 9.56
N ASN A 58 3.86 1.22 8.49
CA ASN A 58 4.20 1.55 7.11
C ASN A 58 3.20 2.56 6.53
N LYS A 59 3.67 3.39 5.59
CA LYS A 59 2.80 4.25 4.79
C LYS A 59 2.13 3.41 3.72
N TRP A 60 0.81 3.40 3.68
CA TRP A 60 0.05 2.74 2.61
C TRP A 60 -0.59 3.78 1.71
N PHE A 61 -0.58 3.51 0.41
CA PHE A 61 -1.43 4.18 -0.55
C PHE A 61 -2.74 3.43 -0.70
N PHE A 62 -3.82 4.07 -0.29
CA PHE A 62 -5.18 3.56 -0.37
C PHE A 62 -5.84 4.03 -1.65
N TYR A 63 -6.62 3.16 -2.28
CA TYR A 63 -7.39 3.50 -3.47
C TYR A 63 -8.72 2.75 -3.53
N LEU A 64 -9.76 3.40 -4.05
CA LEU A 64 -10.96 2.74 -4.55
C LEU A 64 -10.78 2.38 -6.02
N SER A 65 -11.34 1.25 -6.43
CA SER A 65 -11.42 0.89 -7.85
C SER A 65 -12.20 1.94 -8.63
N PRO A 66 -11.92 2.12 -9.94
CA PRO A 66 -12.58 3.15 -10.74
C PRO A 66 -14.10 2.98 -10.71
N PHE A 67 -14.84 4.09 -10.60
CA PHE A 67 -16.29 4.07 -10.49
C PHE A 67 -16.95 5.18 -11.30
N ASP A 68 -18.23 4.98 -11.61
CA ASP A 68 -19.04 5.91 -12.38
C ASP A 68 -19.69 6.96 -11.48
N ALA A 69 -19.53 8.22 -11.84
CA ALA A 69 -20.24 9.33 -11.22
C ALA A 69 -20.51 10.45 -12.22
N LYS A 70 -21.60 11.18 -12.00
CA LYS A 70 -22.10 12.22 -12.92
C LYS A 70 -21.21 13.46 -12.91
N ASP A 71 -20.74 13.84 -11.73
CA ASP A 71 -19.93 15.01 -11.45
C ASP A 71 -19.08 14.79 -10.19
N ALA A 72 -18.30 15.80 -9.79
CA ALA A 72 -17.41 15.71 -8.64
C ALA A 72 -18.14 15.52 -7.30
N ARG A 73 -19.36 16.03 -7.17
CA ARG A 73 -20.15 15.88 -5.94
C ARG A 73 -20.71 14.47 -5.83
N ASP A 74 -21.32 13.95 -6.90
CA ASP A 74 -21.75 12.54 -6.97
C ASP A 74 -20.56 11.59 -6.75
N ALA A 75 -19.38 11.94 -7.25
CA ALA A 75 -18.17 11.14 -7.05
C ALA A 75 -17.74 11.10 -5.58
N HIS A 76 -17.76 12.26 -4.91
CA HIS A 76 -17.47 12.36 -3.49
C HIS A 76 -18.47 11.56 -2.64
N ASP A 77 -19.77 11.72 -2.90
CA ASP A 77 -20.83 11.04 -2.15
C ASP A 77 -20.76 9.53 -2.32
N LYS A 78 -20.49 9.04 -3.54
CA LYS A 78 -20.28 7.62 -3.83
C LYS A 78 -19.01 7.08 -3.19
N ALA A 79 -17.90 7.79 -3.27
CA ALA A 79 -16.66 7.37 -2.60
C ALA A 79 -16.88 7.25 -1.09
N TYR A 80 -17.54 8.23 -0.48
CA TYR A 80 -17.91 8.21 0.94
C TYR A 80 -18.84 7.03 1.27
N PHE A 81 -19.83 6.76 0.43
CA PHE A 81 -20.73 5.61 0.59
C PHE A 81 -19.96 4.28 0.49
N TYR A 82 -19.09 4.12 -0.52
CA TYR A 82 -18.28 2.92 -0.69
C TYR A 82 -17.31 2.72 0.46
N LEU A 83 -16.73 3.79 1.00
CA LEU A 83 -15.91 3.67 2.19
C LEU A 83 -16.73 3.30 3.42
N THR A 84 -17.71 4.12 3.77
CA THR A 84 -18.32 4.04 5.11
C THR A 84 -19.48 3.05 5.21
N GLN A 85 -20.26 2.88 4.14
CA GLN A 85 -21.52 2.14 4.17
C GLN A 85 -21.42 0.74 3.54
N SER A 86 -20.42 0.48 2.69
CA SER A 86 -20.33 -0.81 1.99
C SER A 86 -19.73 -1.94 2.81
N ASN A 87 -19.34 -1.70 4.07
CA ASN A 87 -18.61 -2.65 4.91
C ASN A 87 -17.45 -3.28 4.13
N LEU A 88 -16.48 -2.46 3.71
CA LEU A 88 -15.27 -2.98 3.05
C LEU A 88 -14.59 -3.98 3.99
N LEU A 89 -14.54 -5.25 3.58
CA LEU A 89 -13.86 -6.29 4.34
C LEU A 89 -12.58 -6.69 3.61
N PRO A 90 -11.49 -7.01 4.33
CA PRO A 90 -10.30 -7.58 3.70
C PRO A 90 -10.67 -8.85 2.94
N ALA A 91 -10.35 -8.91 1.65
CA ALA A 91 -10.49 -10.13 0.86
C ALA A 91 -9.42 -11.19 1.23
N GLN A 92 -8.40 -10.76 1.99
CA GLN A 92 -7.34 -11.62 2.50
C GLN A 92 -6.88 -11.19 3.90
N ILE A 93 -6.29 -12.14 4.62
CA ILE A 93 -5.81 -11.97 6.00
C ILE A 93 -4.50 -11.17 6.04
N SER A 94 -3.65 -11.31 5.02
CA SER A 94 -2.28 -10.79 4.99
C SER A 94 -1.93 -10.12 3.66
N PRO A 95 -0.97 -9.18 3.65
CA PRO A 95 -0.50 -8.55 2.41
C PRO A 95 0.01 -9.59 1.42
N VAL A 96 -0.28 -9.38 0.14
CA VAL A 96 0.16 -10.24 -0.97
C VAL A 96 1.24 -9.50 -1.75
N TYR A 97 2.34 -10.19 -2.07
CA TYR A 97 3.39 -9.62 -2.91
C TYR A 97 3.05 -9.83 -4.39
N GLU A 98 2.88 -8.73 -5.13
CA GLU A 98 2.70 -8.75 -6.58
C GLU A 98 4.07 -8.72 -7.26
N ALA A 99 4.61 -9.88 -7.61
CA ALA A 99 5.96 -10.00 -8.18
C ALA A 99 6.16 -9.15 -9.44
N GLU A 100 5.17 -9.10 -10.34
CA GLU A 100 5.23 -8.33 -11.59
C GLU A 100 5.32 -6.81 -11.36
N ARG A 101 4.80 -6.33 -10.22
CA ARG A 101 4.75 -4.90 -9.87
C ARG A 101 5.65 -4.55 -8.70
N HIS A 102 6.44 -5.51 -8.22
CA HIS A 102 7.39 -5.38 -7.12
C HIS A 102 6.85 -4.70 -5.85
N ARG A 103 5.59 -4.97 -5.49
CA ARG A 103 4.88 -4.25 -4.42
C ARG A 103 4.03 -5.16 -3.55
N TRP A 104 3.78 -4.72 -2.33
CA TRP A 104 2.87 -5.39 -1.40
C TRP A 104 1.48 -4.77 -1.47
N VAL A 105 0.45 -5.62 -1.53
CA VAL A 105 -0.93 -5.19 -1.75
C VAL A 105 -1.89 -5.87 -0.78
N CYS A 106 -2.86 -5.10 -0.31
CA CYS A 106 -4.06 -5.56 0.39
C CYS A 106 -5.29 -5.22 -0.44
N TYR A 107 -6.24 -6.15 -0.53
CA TYR A 107 -7.48 -6.02 -1.28
C TYR A 107 -8.65 -6.05 -0.33
N TYR A 108 -9.67 -5.28 -0.66
CA TYR A 108 -10.89 -5.16 0.12
C TYR A 108 -12.08 -5.20 -0.82
N GLU A 109 -13.16 -5.83 -0.38
CA GLU A 109 -14.40 -5.94 -1.14
C GLU A 109 -15.57 -5.54 -0.24
N GLY A 110 -16.43 -4.67 -0.77
CA GLY A 110 -17.65 -4.23 -0.12
C GLY A 110 -18.83 -5.08 -0.55
N ILE A 111 -19.90 -5.06 0.24
CA ILE A 111 -21.12 -5.85 0.00
C ILE A 111 -21.84 -5.51 -1.31
N PHE A 112 -21.54 -4.35 -1.90
CA PHE A 112 -22.09 -3.90 -3.19
C PHE A 112 -21.16 -4.19 -4.38
N GLY A 113 -20.11 -5.00 -4.19
CA GLY A 113 -19.14 -5.36 -5.23
C GLY A 113 -18.10 -4.27 -5.54
N ASN A 114 -18.11 -3.17 -4.79
CA ASN A 114 -17.06 -2.17 -4.86
C ASN A 114 -15.75 -2.72 -4.27
N LYS A 115 -14.64 -2.46 -4.95
CA LYS A 115 -13.33 -2.98 -4.57
C LYS A 115 -12.40 -1.84 -4.17
N ALA A 116 -11.59 -2.07 -3.15
CA ALA A 116 -10.56 -1.14 -2.73
C ALA A 116 -9.23 -1.88 -2.58
N GLY A 117 -8.14 -1.12 -2.50
CA GLY A 117 -6.84 -1.67 -2.21
C GLY A 117 -5.98 -0.73 -1.39
N ALA A 118 -4.95 -1.30 -0.79
CA ALA A 118 -3.86 -0.58 -0.14
C ALA A 118 -2.55 -1.14 -0.67
N ILE A 119 -1.63 -0.28 -1.11
CA ILE A 119 -0.29 -0.68 -1.58
C ILE A 119 0.80 -0.03 -0.74
N ILE A 120 1.89 -0.78 -0.53
CA ILE A 120 3.18 -0.20 -0.18
C ILE A 120 4.06 -0.33 -1.41
N ASP A 121 4.49 0.82 -1.93
CA ASP A 121 5.53 0.83 -2.94
C ASP A 121 6.90 0.74 -2.26
N ASN A 122 7.69 -0.27 -2.61
CA ASN A 122 9.03 -0.47 -2.05
C ASN A 122 10.01 0.65 -2.47
N VAL A 123 9.57 1.56 -3.35
CA VAL A 123 10.36 2.65 -3.94
C VAL A 123 10.67 3.78 -2.94
N HIS A 124 10.04 3.80 -1.75
CA HIS A 124 10.21 4.90 -0.77
C HIS A 124 10.69 4.49 0.62
N ILE A 125 11.21 3.27 0.79
CA ILE A 125 11.94 2.91 2.02
C ILE A 125 13.43 3.16 1.74
N GLN A 126 13.85 4.41 1.93
CA GLN A 126 15.26 4.81 2.04
C GLN A 126 15.59 5.11 3.49
#